data_AF-A0A3D2JC07-F1
#
_entry.id   AF-A0A3D2JC07-F1
#
_cell.length_a   1.000
_cell.length_b   1.000
_cell.length_c   1.000
_cell.angle_alpha   90.00
_cell.angle_beta   90.00
_cell.angle_gamma   90.00
#
_symmetry.space_group_name_H-M   'P 1'
#
loop_
_entity.id
_entity.type
_entity.pdbx_description
1 polymer ?
#
loop_
_entity_poly.entity_id
_entity_poly.type
_entity_poly.pdbx_seq_one_letter_code
_entity_poly.pdbx_strand_id
1 'polypeptide(L)' 'YNVIIGQSGGATAVINASLVGAVETALQDVRIGGIYGMRYGIEGLLQE' A
#
# COMPACT_ATOMS: atom_id res chain seq x y z
N TYR A 1 -9.40 12.11 -1.81
CA TYR A 1 -8.06 11.91 -1.24
C TYR A 1 -7.34 10.84 -2.01
N ASN A 2 -6.01 10.80 -1.92
CA ASN A 2 -5.20 9.72 -2.47
C ASN A 2 -4.48 9.03 -1.31
N VAL A 3 -4.22 7.73 -1.46
CA VAL A 3 -3.45 6.95 -0.50
C VAL A 3 -2.31 6.24 -1.23
N ILE A 4 -1.16 6.23 -0.55
CA ILE A 4 0.00 5.43 -0.91
C ILE A 4 0.06 4.28 0.09
N ILE A 5 0.13 3.05 -0.41
CA ILE A 5 0.20 1.84 0.38
C ILE A 5 1.44 1.06 -0.05
N GLY A 6 2.20 0.57 0.91
CA GLY A 6 3.29 -0.35 0.66
C GLY A 6 3.77 -0.98 1.95
N GLN A 7 4.70 -1.92 1.81
CA GLN A 7 5.26 -2.68 2.91
C GLN A 7 6.71 -2.27 3.15
N SER A 8 7.14 -2.30 4.41
CA SER A 8 8.54 -2.23 4.79
C SER A 8 8.96 -3.59 5.33
N GLY A 9 10.10 -4.11 4.85
CA GLY A 9 10.58 -5.47 5.14
C GLY A 9 10.26 -6.50 4.05
N GLY A 10 10.60 -7.76 4.32
CA GLY A 10 10.45 -8.86 3.36
C GLY A 10 9.00 -9.32 3.21
N ALA A 11 8.62 -9.69 1.98
CA ALA A 11 7.32 -10.27 1.69
C ALA A 11 7.15 -11.59 2.44
N THR A 12 6.14 -11.66 3.32
CA THR A 12 5.70 -12.89 3.99
C THR A 12 4.21 -13.06 3.78
N ALA A 13 3.70 -14.29 3.99
CA ALA A 13 2.26 -14.54 3.86
C ALA A 13 1.42 -13.61 4.75
N VAL A 14 1.88 -13.34 5.97
CA VAL A 14 1.14 -12.50 6.94
C VAL A 14 1.20 -11.03 6.56
N ILE A 15 2.38 -10.51 6.16
CA ILE A 15 2.49 -9.12 5.70
C ILE A 15 1.70 -8.88 4.41
N ASN A 16 1.70 -9.84 3.48
CA ASN A 16 0.91 -9.74 2.25
C ASN A 16 -0.60 -9.71 2.56
N ALA A 17 -1.06 -10.50 3.53
CA ALA A 17 -2.46 -10.47 3.96
C ALA A 17 -2.83 -9.09 4.56
N SER A 18 -1.96 -8.50 5.39
CA SER A 18 -2.14 -7.14 5.90
C SER A 18 -2.19 -6.08 4.79
N LEU A 19 -1.29 -6.20 3.80
CA LEU A 19 -1.27 -5.31 2.63
C LEU A 19 -2.58 -5.40 1.83
N VAL A 20 -3.05 -6.62 1.58
CA VAL A 20 -4.33 -6.86 0.89
C VAL A 20 -5.49 -6.23 1.65
N GLY A 21 -5.60 -6.45 2.96
CA GLY A 21 -6.69 -5.88 3.77
C GLY A 21 -6.70 -4.35 3.78
N ALA A 22 -5.53 -3.71 3.77
CA ALA A 22 -5.42 -2.25 3.66
C ALA A 22 -5.91 -1.74 2.29
N VAL A 23 -5.54 -2.43 1.20
CA VAL A 23 -6.00 -2.11 -0.16
C VAL A 23 -7.51 -2.32 -0.29
N GLU A 24 -8.05 -3.42 0.21
CA GLU A 24 -9.49 -3.70 0.18
C GLU A 24 -10.28 -2.63 0.94
N THR A 25 -9.80 -2.22 2.11
CA THR A 25 -10.43 -1.15 2.90
C THR A 25 -10.42 0.18 2.13
N ALA A 26 -9.31 0.51 1.49
CA ALA A 26 -9.20 1.74 0.70
C ALA A 26 -10.13 1.72 -0.53
N LEU A 27 -10.30 0.55 -1.17
CA LEU A 27 -11.23 0.39 -2.30
C LEU A 27 -12.71 0.58 -1.93
N GLN A 28 -13.08 0.35 -0.66
CA GLN A 28 -14.47 0.55 -0.20
C GLN A 28 -14.78 2.02 0.16
N ASP A 29 -13.77 2.88 0.31
CA ASP A 29 -13.98 4.29 0.67
C ASP A 29 -14.10 5.15 -0.59
N VAL A 30 -15.34 5.57 -0.90
CA VAL A 30 -15.66 6.42 -2.06
C VAL A 30 -14.96 7.79 -2.07
N ARG A 31 -14.37 8.21 -0.94
CA ARG A 31 -13.60 9.46 -0.85
C ARG A 31 -12.17 9.29 -1.37
N ILE A 32 -11.70 8.06 -1.54
CA ILE A 32 -10.37 7.72 -2.07
C ILE A 32 -10.47 7.62 -3.58
N GLY A 33 -9.83 8.56 -4.28
CA GLY A 33 -9.82 8.61 -5.75
C GLY A 33 -8.64 7.85 -6.38
N GLY A 34 -7.57 7.64 -5.63
CA GLY A 34 -6.37 6.96 -6.10
C GLY A 34 -5.68 6.16 -5.01
N ILE A 35 -5.30 4.93 -5.35
CA ILE A 35 -4.53 4.00 -4.51
C ILE A 35 -3.24 3.69 -5.26
N TYR A 36 -2.10 4.06 -4.67
CA TYR A 36 -0.78 3.94 -5.27
C TYR A 36 0.08 2.97 -4.46
N GLY A 37 0.85 2.13 -5.15
CA GLY A 37 1.78 1.20 -4.50
C GLY A 37 3.17 1.81 -4.32
N MET A 38 3.83 1.56 -3.19
CA MET A 38 5.26 1.85 -3.03
C MET A 38 6.09 0.75 -3.69
N ARG A 39 6.66 1.05 -4.87
CA ARG A 39 7.61 0.14 -5.53
C ARG A 39 8.94 0.18 -4.76
N TYR A 40 9.50 -0.99 -4.43
CA TYR A 40 10.71 -1.11 -3.60
C TYR A 40 10.57 -0.57 -2.18
N GLY A 41 9.35 -0.59 -1.61
CA GLY A 41 9.15 -0.21 -0.21
C GLY A 41 9.40 1.27 0.05
N ILE A 42 9.87 1.58 1.25
CA ILE A 42 10.16 2.97 1.66
C ILE A 42 11.35 3.54 0.89
N GLU A 43 12.29 2.70 0.50
CA GLU A 43 13.48 3.08 -0.25
C GLU A 43 13.10 3.64 -1.63
N GLY A 44 12.17 2.99 -2.34
CA GLY A 44 11.70 3.51 -3.62
C GLY A 44 10.80 4.75 -3.50
N LEU A 45 10.14 4.96 -2.37
CA LEU A 45 9.40 6.20 -2.11
C LEU A 45 10.33 7.39 -1.86
N LEU A 46 11.46 7.17 -1.16
CA LEU A 46 12.44 8.22 -0.86
C LEU A 46 13.33 8.60 -2.05
N GLN A 47 13.29 7.82 -3.13
CA GLN A 47 14.05 8.04 -4.36
C GLN A 47 13.24 8.68 -5.50
N GLU A 48 11.93 8.88 -5.31
CA GLU A 48 11.06 9.70 -6.17
C GLU A 48 11.02 11.15 -5.66
#